data_AF-A0A9D6MJ07-F1
#
_entry.id   AF-A0A9D6MJ07-F1
#
_cell.length_a   1.000
_cell.length_b   1.000
_cell.length_c   1.000
_cell.angle_alpha   90.00
_cell.angle_beta   90.00
_cell.angle_gamma   90.00
#
_symmetry.space_group_name_H-M   'P 1'
#
loop_
_entity.id
_entity.type
_entity.pdbx_description
1 polymer ?
#
loop_
_entity_poly.entity_id
_entity_poly.type
_entity_poly.pdbx_seq_one_letter_code
_entity_poly.pdbx_strand_id
1 'polypeptide(L)'
;MSANEPAIRRNLIVQGWGTPQVTIGSLNEPRERSENGVTFNEKWVYRVPQHGTEAARERIIYWLRYDFVAAFLVEPDGRVVRADPRTLLVGLRDRLYHPPTRGDRADA
;
A
#
# COMPACT_ATOMS: atom_id res chain seq x y z
N MET A 1 -25.75 5.42 4.92
CA MET A 1 -25.13 5.78 3.63
C MET A 1 -23.93 6.65 3.94
N SER A 2 -22.72 6.08 3.99
CA SER A 2 -21.51 6.86 4.23
C SER A 2 -20.88 7.17 2.89
N ALA A 3 -20.75 8.46 2.60
CA ALA A 3 -20.19 8.99 1.37
C ALA A 3 -18.79 8.40 1.10
N ASN A 4 -18.59 7.93 -0.14
CA ASN A 4 -17.32 7.60 -0.79
C ASN A 4 -16.05 7.98 -0.02
N GLU A 5 -15.56 7.13 0.89
CA GLU A 5 -14.14 7.16 1.20
C GLU A 5 -13.40 6.68 -0.05
N PRO A 6 -12.36 7.40 -0.52
CA PRO A 6 -11.63 6.99 -1.70
C PRO A 6 -11.04 5.60 -1.47
N ALA A 7 -11.47 4.62 -2.27
CA ALA A 7 -10.92 3.28 -2.22
C ALA A 7 -9.41 3.36 -2.47
N ILE A 8 -8.61 2.83 -1.54
CA ILE A 8 -7.15 2.88 -1.62
C ILE A 8 -6.70 2.06 -2.84
N ARG A 9 -6.08 2.73 -3.80
CA ARG A 9 -5.55 2.13 -5.04
C ARG A 9 -4.04 1.98 -4.97
N ARG A 10 -3.51 0.91 -5.58
CA ARG A 10 -2.06 0.68 -5.73
C ARG A 10 -1.33 1.89 -6.33
N ASN A 11 -1.87 2.41 -7.43
CA ASN A 11 -1.24 3.53 -8.13
C ASN A 11 -1.15 4.79 -7.27
N LEU A 12 -2.11 5.02 -6.37
CA LEU A 12 -2.07 6.15 -5.43
C LEU A 12 -0.89 6.01 -4.47
N ILE A 13 -0.73 4.82 -3.88
CA ILE A 13 0.39 4.55 -2.96
C ILE A 13 1.73 4.68 -3.70
N VAL A 14 1.84 4.15 -4.92
CA VAL A 14 3.07 4.27 -5.72
C VAL A 14 3.36 5.72 -6.11
N GLN A 15 2.35 6.51 -6.47
CA GLN A 15 2.53 7.94 -6.76
C GLN A 15 3.01 8.72 -5.52
N GLY A 16 2.51 8.36 -4.34
CA GLY A 16 2.86 9.06 -3.10
C GLY A 16 4.23 8.67 -2.56
N TRP A 17 4.56 7.38 -2.58
CA TRP A 17 5.70 6.82 -1.87
C TRP A 17 6.75 6.16 -2.76
N GLY A 18 6.53 6.14 -4.08
CA GLY A 18 7.34 5.41 -5.04
C GLY A 18 7.04 3.91 -5.04
N THR A 19 7.87 3.17 -5.77
CA THR A 19 7.79 1.70 -5.80
C THR A 19 8.23 1.11 -4.46
N PRO A 20 7.60 0.02 -3.99
CA PRO A 20 8.05 -0.66 -2.77
C PRO A 20 9.48 -1.18 -2.94
N GLN A 21 10.24 -1.23 -1.83
CA GLN A 21 11.59 -1.82 -1.86
C GLN A 21 11.54 -3.34 -2.00
N VAL A 22 10.50 -3.97 -1.46
CA VAL A 22 10.27 -5.42 -1.60
C VAL A 22 8.82 -5.68 -1.98
N THR A 23 8.65 -6.55 -2.98
CA THR A 23 7.35 -7.11 -3.36
C THR A 23 7.43 -8.63 -3.21
N ILE A 24 6.47 -9.22 -2.49
CA ILE A 24 6.38 -10.67 -2.31
C ILE A 24 5.02 -11.14 -2.81
N GLY A 25 5.02 -12.15 -3.68
CA GLY A 25 3.82 -12.64 -4.33
C GLY A 25 3.39 -11.75 -5.50
N SER A 26 2.18 -11.99 -5.99
CA SER A 26 1.64 -11.32 -7.18
C SER A 26 0.11 -11.41 -7.17
N LEU A 27 -0.56 -10.35 -7.62
CA LEU A 27 -2.03 -10.32 -7.71
C LEU A 27 -2.59 -11.27 -8.77
N ASN A 28 -1.76 -11.57 -9.77
CA ASN A 28 -2.10 -12.49 -10.85
C ASN A 28 -1.96 -13.95 -10.41
N GLU A 29 -1.27 -14.21 -9.30
CA GLU A 29 -1.19 -15.55 -8.74
C GLU A 29 -2.40 -15.82 -7.83
N PRO A 30 -3.12 -16.95 -8.02
CA PRO A 30 -4.26 -17.29 -7.18
C PRO A 30 -3.87 -17.77 -5.79
N ARG A 31 -2.58 -17.99 -5.52
CA ARG A 31 -2.13 -18.50 -4.22
C ARG A 31 -2.31 -17.41 -3.16
N GLU A 32 -3.04 -17.77 -2.13
CA GLU A 32 -3.22 -16.94 -0.95
C GLU A 32 -2.13 -17.28 0.08
N ARG A 33 -1.69 -16.25 0.78
CA ARG A 33 -0.74 -16.29 1.88
C ARG A 33 -1.39 -15.66 3.11
N SER A 34 -0.86 -15.94 4.29
CA SER A 34 -1.35 -15.35 5.53
C SER A 34 -0.19 -14.87 6.40
N GLU A 35 -0.28 -13.64 6.89
CA GLU A 35 0.71 -13.00 7.78
C GLU A 35 -0.03 -11.97 8.63
N ASN A 36 0.33 -11.80 9.91
CA ASN A 36 -0.30 -10.83 10.82
C ASN A 36 -1.84 -10.93 10.90
N GLY A 37 -2.38 -12.14 10.75
CA GLY A 37 -3.83 -12.39 10.73
C GLY A 37 -4.55 -11.90 9.47
N VAL A 38 -3.81 -11.57 8.41
CA VAL A 38 -4.35 -11.07 7.14
C VAL A 38 -4.03 -12.05 6.01
N THR A 39 -5.05 -12.36 5.19
CA THR A 39 -4.91 -13.13 3.96
C THR A 39 -4.64 -12.21 2.77
N PHE A 40 -3.67 -12.55 1.92
CA PHE A 40 -3.22 -11.72 0.81
C PHE A 40 -2.60 -12.53 -0.35
N ASN A 41 -2.55 -11.96 -1.55
CA ASN A 41 -1.79 -12.50 -2.68
C ASN A 41 -0.43 -11.79 -2.85
N GLU A 42 -0.39 -10.48 -2.59
CA GLU A 42 0.81 -9.65 -2.73
C GLU A 42 1.04 -8.80 -1.47
N LYS A 43 2.30 -8.73 -1.07
CA LYS A 43 2.80 -7.91 0.03
C LYS A 43 3.81 -6.91 -0.52
N TRP A 44 3.64 -5.65 -0.17
CA TRP A 44 4.60 -4.58 -0.42
C TRP A 44 5.27 -4.16 0.89
N VAL A 45 6.59 -3.94 0.84
CA VAL A 45 7.35 -3.42 1.97
C VAL A 45 8.02 -2.11 1.58
N TYR A 46 7.75 -1.09 2.38
CA TYR A 46 8.36 0.22 2.31
C TYR A 46 9.29 0.44 3.49
N ARG A 47 10.53 0.86 3.24
CA ARG A 47 11.40 1.37 4.30
C ARG A 47 11.04 2.82 4.58
N VAL A 48 10.68 3.13 5.82
CA VAL A 48 10.38 4.49 6.24
C VAL A 48 11.71 5.19 6.57
N PRO A 49 12.04 6.31 5.90
CA PRO A 49 13.28 7.01 6.14
C PRO A 49 13.41 7.42 7.62
N GLN A 50 14.60 7.22 8.17
CA GLN A 50 14.96 7.67 9.50
C GLN A 50 15.15 9.19 9.49
N HIS A 51 14.44 9.89 10.40
CA HIS A 51 14.75 11.27 10.74
C HIS A 51 15.50 11.29 12.07
N GLY A 52 16.76 11.77 12.05
CA GLY A 52 17.59 11.86 13.26
C GLY A 52 18.06 10.50 13.79
N THR A 53 17.97 10.29 15.10
CA THR A 53 18.51 9.09 15.79
C THR A 53 17.51 7.93 15.91
N GLU A 54 16.29 8.05 15.40
CA GLU A 54 15.29 6.98 15.48
C GLU A 54 15.62 5.81 14.54
N ALA A 55 15.58 4.58 15.03
CA ALA A 55 15.83 3.43 14.17
C ALA A 55 14.78 3.30 13.05
N ALA A 56 15.22 2.79 11.89
CA ALA A 56 14.40 2.69 10.70
C ALA A 56 13.18 1.79 10.92
N ARG A 57 12.02 2.23 10.43
CA ARG A 57 10.76 1.47 10.49
C ARG A 57 10.45 0.89 9.12
N GLU A 58 9.69 -0.20 9.10
CA GLU A 58 9.13 -0.71 7.86
C GLU A 58 7.62 -0.54 7.84
N ARG A 59 7.08 -0.37 6.65
CA ARG A 59 5.65 -0.36 6.42
C ARG A 59 5.30 -1.47 5.47
N ILE A 60 4.33 -2.27 5.86
CA ILE A 60 3.82 -3.39 5.08
C ILE A 60 2.43 -3.03 4.56
N ILE A 61 2.16 -3.34 3.29
CA ILE A 61 0.85 -3.22 2.66
C ILE A 61 0.48 -4.55 2.05
N TYR A 62 -0.72 -5.05 2.37
CA TYR A 62 -1.26 -6.29 1.83
C TYR A 62 -2.37 -6.04 0.83
N TRP A 63 -2.30 -6.81 -0.24
CA TRP A 63 -3.28 -6.82 -1.32
C TRP A 63 -3.84 -8.23 -1.49
N LEU A 64 -5.16 -8.32 -1.56
CA LEU A 64 -5.85 -9.54 -1.97
C LEU A 64 -6.51 -9.23 -3.31
N ARG A 65 -6.02 -9.88 -4.37
CA ARG A 65 -6.28 -9.43 -5.74
C ARG A 65 -6.03 -7.91 -5.84
N TYR A 66 -6.93 -7.16 -6.46
CA TYR A 66 -6.73 -5.72 -6.67
C TYR A 66 -7.21 -4.86 -5.49
N ASP A 67 -7.63 -5.48 -4.38
CA ASP A 67 -8.20 -4.80 -3.24
C ASP A 67 -7.17 -4.61 -2.12
N PHE A 68 -7.15 -3.41 -1.56
CA PHE A 68 -6.39 -3.11 -0.36
C PHE A 68 -7.05 -3.82 0.83
N VAL A 69 -6.26 -4.56 1.62
CA VAL A 69 -6.79 -5.31 2.78
C VAL A 69 -6.31 -4.72 4.10
N ALA A 70 -5.01 -4.46 4.23
CA ALA A 70 -4.45 -3.91 5.45
C ALA A 70 -3.07 -3.29 5.23
N ALA A 71 -2.68 -2.43 6.17
CA ALA A 71 -1.33 -1.95 6.32
C ALA A 71 -0.86 -2.07 7.77
N PHE A 72 0.44 -2.26 7.93
CA PHE A 72 1.10 -2.36 9.23
C PHE A 72 2.39 -1.56 9.24
N LEU A 73 2.79 -1.10 10.42
CA LEU A 73 4.11 -0.60 10.71
C LEU A 73 4.87 -1.64 11.53
N VAL A 74 6.09 -1.93 11.12
CA VAL A 74 7.07 -2.70 11.89
C VAL A 74 7.99 -1.68 12.54
N GLU A 75 7.88 -1.58 13.85
CA GLU A 75 8.75 -0.76 14.67
C GLU A 75 10.15 -1.39 14.75
N PRO A 76 11.19 -0.62 15.12
CA PRO A 76 12.56 -1.12 15.10
C PRO A 76 12.83 -2.25 16.11
N ASP A 77 11.99 -2.36 17.15
CA ASP A 77 11.99 -3.46 18.12
C ASP A 77 11.32 -4.74 17.59
N GLY A 78 10.85 -4.72 16.33
CA GLY A 78 10.13 -5.81 15.67
C GLY A 78 8.63 -5.85 15.97
N ARG A 79 8.10 -4.92 16.79
CA ARG A 79 6.67 -4.86 17.08
C ARG A 79 5.89 -4.47 15.84
N VAL A 80 4.84 -5.23 15.55
CA VAL A 80 3.96 -5.00 14.40
C VAL A 80 2.66 -4.33 14.86
N VAL A 81 2.38 -3.15 14.33
CA VAL A 81 1.21 -2.34 14.67
C VAL A 81 0.35 -2.13 13.43
N ARG A 82 -0.95 -2.39 13.52
CA ARG A 82 -1.87 -2.12 12.42
C ARG A 82 -1.98 -0.61 12.18
N ALA A 83 -1.76 -0.18 10.95
CA ALA A 83 -1.84 1.22 10.57
C ALA A 83 -3.27 1.61 10.18
N ASP A 84 -3.68 2.84 10.50
CA ASP A 84 -4.92 3.42 9.96
C ASP A 84 -4.72 3.64 8.45
N PRO A 85 -5.59 3.07 7.59
CA PRO A 85 -5.50 3.23 6.13
C PRO A 85 -5.43 4.70 5.66
N ARG A 86 -6.02 5.65 6.40
CA ARG A 86 -5.95 7.08 6.07
C ARG A 86 -4.53 7.63 6.11
N THR A 87 -3.66 7.05 6.95
CA THR A 87 -2.23 7.43 7.01
C THR A 87 -1.47 7.10 5.72
N LEU A 88 -1.97 6.15 4.91
CA LEU A 88 -1.39 5.83 3.61
C LEU A 88 -1.61 6.94 2.58
N LEU A 89 -2.62 7.78 2.81
CA LEU A 89 -3.01 8.86 1.91
C LEU A 89 -2.48 10.22 2.37
N VAL A 90 -1.91 10.32 3.57
CA VAL A 90 -1.33 11.56 4.08
C VAL A 90 -0.15 11.98 3.21
N GLY A 91 -0.19 13.21 2.70
CA GLY A 91 0.84 13.76 1.81
C GLY A 91 0.54 13.63 0.31
N LEU A 92 -0.41 12.77 -0.08
CA LEU A 92 -1.02 12.83 -1.41
C LEU A 92 -1.97 14.03 -1.43
N ARG A 93 -1.50 15.19 -1.92
CA ARG A 93 -2.42 16.30 -2.21
C ARG A 93 -3.43 15.80 -3.25
N ASP A 94 -4.73 16.08 -3.03
CA ASP A 94 -5.82 15.75 -3.97
C ASP A 94 -5.53 16.10 -5.44
N ARG A 95 -4.62 17.06 -5.68
CA ARG A 95 -4.17 17.49 -7.02
C ARG A 95 -3.30 16.49 -7.78
N LEU A 96 -2.74 15.46 -7.13
CA LEU A 96 -1.89 14.45 -7.78
C LEU A 96 -2.68 13.20 -8.20
N TYR A 97 -3.95 13.06 -7.78
CA TYR A 97 -4.82 12.05 -8.34
C TYR A 97 -5.12 12.41 -9.79
N HIS A 98 -4.37 11.84 -10.72
CA HIS A 98 -4.81 11.72 -12.10
C HIS A 98 -5.54 10.38 -12.19
N PRO A 99 -6.89 10.36 -12.18
CA PRO A 99 -7.59 9.14 -12.54
C PRO A 99 -7.05 8.68 -13.90
N PRO A 100 -6.89 7.36 -14.14
CA PRO A 100 -6.55 6.90 -15.47
C PRO A 100 -7.59 7.47 -16.43
N THR A 101 -7.15 8.33 -17.34
CA THR A 101 -8.01 8.86 -18.40
C THR A 101 -8.56 7.66 -19.15
N ARG A 102 -9.89 7.55 -19.18
CA ARG A 102 -10.63 6.53 -19.92
C ARG A 102 -10.43 6.82 -21.42
N GLY A 103 -9.23 6.54 -21.94
CA GLY A 103 -8.77 7.02 -23.25
C GLY A 103 -7.71 6.15 -23.93
N ASP A 104 -6.80 5.51 -23.20
CA ASP A 104 -5.72 4.72 -23.84
C ASP A 104 -6.06 3.23 -23.99
N ARG A 105 -7.27 2.96 -24.48
CA ARG A 105 -7.49 1.84 -25.39
C ARG A 105 -7.79 2.45 -26.75
N ALA A 106 -6.72 2.88 -27.42
CA ALA A 106 -6.70 3.00 -28.86
C ALA A 106 -5.91 1.80 -29.40
N ASP A 107 -6.45 1.21 -30.45
CA ASP A 107 -6.07 -0.06 -31.07
C ASP A 107 -4.58 -0.16 -31.43
N ALA A 108 -4.01 -1.35 -31.19
CA ALA A 108 -2.99 -2.00 -32.02
C ALA A 108 -2.87 -3.47 -31.63
#